data_AF-A0A0Q5LZF2-F1
#
_entry.id   AF-A0A0Q5LZF2-F1
#
_cell.length_a   1.000
_cell.length_b   1.000
_cell.length_c   1.000
_cell.angle_alpha   90.00
_cell.angle_beta   90.00
_cell.angle_gamma   90.00
#
_symmetry.space_group_name_H-M   'P 1'
#
loop_
_entity.id
_entity.type
_entity.pdbx_description
1 polymer ?
#
loop_
_entity_poly.entity_id
_entity_poly.type
_entity_poly.pdbx_seq_one_letter_code
_entity_poly.pdbx_strand_id
1 'polypeptide(L)'
;MALVSITALATTLILTGCGPAAAPPAGTWGSSAEGEPQLVLEADGSLSGTDGCNRLHGTWSKAGNTVTFGEVASTRMACRGVDTWLINLATATVSGTTMRVLNSSGTKIGTLSR
;
A
#
# COMPACT_ATOMS: atom_id res chain seq x y z
N MET A 1 -17.58 -67.03 1.55
CA MET A 1 -17.47 -66.29 2.82
C MET A 1 -16.58 -65.08 2.55
N ALA A 2 -17.17 -63.88 2.65
CA ALA A 2 -16.60 -62.52 2.59
C ALA A 2 -15.69 -62.09 1.41
N LEU A 3 -16.30 -61.40 0.43
CA LEU A 3 -15.64 -60.39 -0.41
C LEU A 3 -15.59 -59.08 0.40
N VAL A 4 -14.41 -58.47 0.56
CA VAL A 4 -14.26 -57.16 1.20
C VAL A 4 -14.01 -56.12 0.10
N SER A 5 -15.02 -55.32 -0.19
CA SER A 5 -14.96 -54.18 -1.10
C SER A 5 -14.27 -53.01 -0.40
N ILE A 6 -13.11 -52.58 -0.90
CA ILE A 6 -12.43 -51.36 -0.43
C ILE A 6 -12.95 -50.19 -1.27
N THR A 7 -13.88 -49.41 -0.72
CA THR A 7 -14.29 -48.13 -1.31
C THR A 7 -13.21 -47.09 -1.02
N ALA A 8 -12.46 -46.70 -2.05
CA ALA A 8 -11.58 -45.55 -1.99
C ALA A 8 -12.44 -44.27 -1.96
N LEU A 9 -12.53 -43.63 -0.79
CA LEU A 9 -13.11 -42.29 -0.69
C LEU A 9 -12.17 -41.28 -1.35
N ALA A 10 -12.53 -40.80 -2.54
CA ALA A 10 -11.92 -39.63 -3.16
C ALA A 10 -12.37 -38.38 -2.38
N THR A 11 -11.52 -37.89 -1.48
CA THR A 11 -11.72 -36.62 -0.77
C THR A 11 -11.49 -35.47 -1.75
N THR A 12 -12.58 -34.88 -2.25
CA THR A 12 -12.56 -33.59 -2.94
C THR A 12 -12.12 -32.50 -1.98
N LEU A 13 -10.89 -31.99 -2.17
CA LEU A 13 -10.36 -30.84 -1.46
C LEU A 13 -11.01 -29.57 -2.01
N ILE A 14 -12.07 -29.10 -1.35
CA ILE A 14 -12.71 -27.82 -1.66
C ILE A 14 -11.79 -26.72 -1.09
N LEU A 15 -10.92 -26.12 -1.92
CA LEU A 15 -10.24 -24.87 -1.55
C LEU A 15 -11.24 -23.71 -1.65
N THR A 16 -12.12 -23.57 -0.66
CA THR A 16 -12.82 -22.31 -0.40
C THR A 16 -11.82 -21.30 0.20
N GLY A 17 -10.98 -20.73 -0.65
CA GLY A 17 -10.08 -19.63 -0.30
C GLY A 17 -10.84 -18.31 -0.13
N CYS A 18 -11.69 -18.20 0.89
CA CYS A 18 -12.23 -16.90 1.30
C CYS A 18 -11.24 -16.24 2.28
N GLY A 19 -10.09 -15.79 1.75
CA GLY A 19 -9.22 -14.87 2.46
C GLY A 19 -9.76 -13.45 2.30
N PRO A 20 -9.59 -12.55 3.29
CA PRO A 20 -9.96 -11.16 3.13
C PRO A 20 -9.17 -10.59 1.94
N ALA A 21 -9.89 -10.13 0.91
CA ALA A 21 -9.26 -9.39 -0.17
C ALA A 21 -8.52 -8.20 0.45
N ALA A 22 -7.21 -8.10 0.19
CA ALA A 22 -6.41 -6.99 0.69
C ALA A 22 -7.09 -5.67 0.27
N ALA A 23 -7.28 -4.76 1.23
CA ALA A 23 -7.95 -3.49 0.98
C ALA A 23 -7.33 -2.79 -0.24
N PRO A 24 -8.15 -2.18 -1.12
CA PRO A 24 -7.62 -1.48 -2.28
C PRO A 24 -6.76 -0.30 -1.82
N PRO A 25 -5.57 -0.10 -2.41
CA PRO A 25 -4.70 1.03 -2.05
C PRO A 25 -5.29 2.40 -2.38
N ALA A 26 -6.19 2.48 -3.36
CA ALA A 26 -6.83 3.74 -3.75
C ALA A 26 -7.54 4.41 -2.56
N GLY A 27 -7.47 5.73 -2.46
CA GLY A 27 -8.01 6.55 -1.38
C GLY A 27 -6.94 7.40 -0.68
N THR A 28 -7.36 8.02 0.43
CA THR A 28 -6.53 8.93 1.22
C THR A 28 -5.80 8.20 2.35
N TRP A 29 -4.54 8.55 2.57
CA TRP A 29 -3.67 7.99 3.59
C TRP A 29 -2.92 9.13 4.29
N GLY A 30 -3.06 9.23 5.61
CA GLY A 30 -2.52 10.34 6.40
C GLY A 30 -3.46 11.54 6.44
N SER A 31 -2.92 12.71 6.82
CA SER A 31 -3.70 13.92 7.10
C SER A 31 -3.16 15.11 6.33
N SER A 32 -4.05 15.97 5.83
CA SER A 32 -3.69 17.22 5.17
C SER A 32 -3.48 18.38 6.16
N ALA A 33 -3.43 18.08 7.46
CA ALA A 33 -3.09 19.07 8.48
C ALA A 33 -1.67 19.59 8.28
N GLU A 34 -1.40 20.78 8.82
CA GLU A 34 -0.08 21.41 8.70
C GLU A 34 1.02 20.52 9.32
N GLY A 35 2.11 20.31 8.58
CA GLY A 35 3.23 19.47 9.01
C GLY A 35 2.98 17.96 8.93
N GLU A 36 1.77 17.51 8.56
CA GLU A 36 1.43 16.10 8.46
C GLU A 36 1.58 15.57 7.02
N PRO A 37 2.08 14.33 6.85
CA PRO A 37 2.17 13.71 5.54
C PRO A 37 0.81 13.13 5.10
N GLN A 38 0.52 13.24 3.81
CA GLN A 38 -0.64 12.62 3.17
C GLN A 38 -0.34 12.15 1.75
N LEU A 39 -0.94 11.03 1.36
CA LEU A 39 -1.09 10.60 -0.02
C LEU A 39 -2.56 10.40 -0.37
N VAL A 40 -2.93 10.80 -1.57
CA VAL A 40 -4.20 10.48 -2.22
C VAL A 40 -3.88 9.67 -3.47
N LEU A 41 -4.33 8.42 -3.47
CA LEU A 41 -4.13 7.47 -4.55
C LEU A 41 -5.44 7.30 -5.33
N GLU A 42 -5.51 7.86 -6.53
CA GLU A 42 -6.72 7.77 -7.36
C GLU A 42 -6.77 6.43 -8.10
N ALA A 43 -7.99 5.94 -8.35
CA ALA A 43 -8.20 4.65 -9.01
C ALA A 43 -7.65 4.58 -10.44
N ASP A 44 -7.40 5.73 -11.08
CA ASP A 44 -6.80 5.85 -12.42
C ASP A 44 -5.26 5.75 -12.40
N GLY A 45 -4.64 5.59 -11.24
CA GLY A 45 -3.19 5.53 -11.06
C GLY A 45 -2.53 6.88 -10.77
N SER A 46 -3.30 7.96 -10.61
CA SER A 46 -2.77 9.27 -10.21
C SER A 46 -2.46 9.32 -8.71
N LEU A 47 -1.37 10.00 -8.35
CA LEU A 47 -0.96 10.28 -6.98
C LEU A 47 -0.89 11.78 -6.76
N SER A 48 -1.46 12.24 -5.66
CA SER A 48 -1.21 13.58 -5.12
C SER A 48 -0.97 13.52 -3.61
N GLY A 49 -0.41 14.58 -3.01
CA GLY A 49 -0.19 14.58 -1.58
C GLY A 49 0.68 15.71 -1.05
N THR A 50 1.15 15.52 0.17
CA THR A 50 2.09 16.39 0.86
C THR A 50 3.00 15.56 1.76
N ASP A 51 4.27 15.92 1.89
CA ASP A 51 5.17 15.37 2.92
C ASP A 51 5.11 16.15 4.24
N GLY A 52 4.13 17.05 4.38
CA GLY A 52 3.97 18.00 5.49
C GLY A 52 4.49 19.41 5.16
N CYS A 53 5.42 19.53 4.21
CA CYS A 53 5.98 20.81 3.76
C CYS A 53 5.81 21.01 2.25
N ASN A 54 6.14 19.98 1.47
CA ASN A 54 6.16 19.98 0.02
C ASN A 54 4.93 19.28 -0.56
N ARG A 55 4.45 19.78 -1.70
CA ARG A 55 3.39 19.12 -2.47
C ARG A 55 3.98 18.02 -3.33
N LEU A 56 3.29 16.88 -3.39
CA LEU A 56 3.67 15.70 -4.14
C LEU A 56 2.66 15.44 -5.26
N HIS A 57 3.15 15.11 -6.46
CA HIS A 57 2.32 14.74 -7.60
C HIS A 57 3.03 13.67 -8.43
N GLY A 58 2.31 12.66 -8.89
CA GLY A 58 2.92 11.60 -9.70
C GLY A 58 1.94 10.49 -10.03
N THR A 59 2.46 9.28 -10.18
CA THR A 59 1.68 8.10 -10.49
C THR A 59 1.95 6.95 -9.52
N TRP A 60 1.05 5.99 -9.49
CA TRP A 60 1.21 4.76 -8.73
C TRP A 60 0.62 3.57 -9.49
N SER A 61 1.08 2.38 -9.13
CA SER A 61 0.54 1.11 -9.62
C SER A 61 0.56 0.06 -8.52
N LYS A 62 -0.17 -1.04 -8.71
CA LYS A 62 -0.22 -2.17 -7.77
C LYS A 62 0.15 -3.47 -8.47
N ALA A 63 1.01 -4.25 -7.83
CA ALA A 63 1.26 -5.64 -8.18
C ALA A 63 1.14 -6.51 -6.91
N GLY A 64 0.16 -7.42 -6.88
CA GLY A 64 -0.12 -8.23 -5.69
C GLY A 64 -0.46 -7.36 -4.47
N ASN A 65 0.40 -7.38 -3.46
CA ASN A 65 0.27 -6.58 -2.23
C ASN A 65 1.22 -5.37 -2.16
N THR A 66 1.95 -5.12 -3.24
CA THR A 66 2.94 -4.02 -3.33
C THR A 66 2.36 -2.88 -4.16
N VAL A 67 2.37 -1.70 -3.58
CA VAL A 67 2.17 -0.41 -4.27
C VAL A 67 3.54 0.08 -4.72
N THR A 68 3.65 0.42 -6.00
CA THR A 68 4.85 1.06 -6.55
C THR A 68 4.50 2.49 -6.91
N PHE A 69 5.27 3.43 -6.41
CA PHE A 69 5.15 4.82 -6.78
C PHE A 69 6.06 5.09 -7.98
N GLY A 70 5.49 5.66 -9.03
CA GLY A 70 6.22 5.96 -10.27
C GLY A 70 7.07 7.21 -10.14
N GLU A 71 7.13 8.00 -11.21
CA GLU A 71 7.74 9.33 -11.13
C GLU A 71 6.87 10.21 -10.23
N VAL A 72 7.43 10.62 -9.08
CA VAL A 72 6.80 11.56 -8.15
C VAL A 72 7.63 12.83 -8.11
N ALA A 73 7.03 13.91 -8.58
CA ALA A 73 7.56 15.26 -8.47
C ALA A 73 7.19 15.86 -7.11
N SER A 74 8.08 16.70 -6.58
CA SER A 74 7.89 17.43 -5.34
C SER A 74 8.30 18.89 -5.50
N THR A 75 7.62 19.78 -4.78
CA THR A 75 8.13 21.14 -4.57
C THR A 75 9.42 21.12 -3.73
N ARG A 76 10.12 22.26 -3.64
CA ARG A 76 11.36 22.40 -2.84
C ARG A 76 11.24 23.54 -1.82
N MET A 77 10.16 23.52 -1.04
CA MET A 77 9.96 24.46 0.06
C MET A 77 10.82 24.07 1.26
N ALA A 78 11.26 25.08 2.02
CA ALA A 78 11.99 24.88 3.27
C ALA A 78 11.06 25.19 4.45
N CYS A 79 10.69 24.16 5.20
CA CYS A 79 9.87 24.30 6.41
C CYS A 79 10.69 23.94 7.65
N ARG A 80 10.53 24.72 8.71
CA ARG A 80 11.22 24.47 9.98
C ARG A 80 10.43 23.48 10.81
N GLY A 81 11.09 22.43 11.30
CA GLY A 81 10.48 21.47 12.23
C GLY A 81 9.52 20.47 11.60
N VAL A 82 9.46 20.38 10.26
CA VAL A 82 8.70 19.36 9.55
C VAL A 82 9.64 18.27 9.07
N ASP A 83 9.32 17.02 9.38
CA ASP A 83 10.03 15.86 8.84
C ASP A 83 9.43 15.46 7.49
N THR A 84 10.16 15.78 6.41
CA THR A 84 9.74 15.54 5.02
C THR A 84 10.08 14.13 4.54
N TRP A 85 10.12 13.13 5.42
CA TRP A 85 10.55 11.76 5.11
C TRP A 85 9.85 11.17 3.88
N LEU A 86 8.58 11.52 3.66
CA LEU A 86 7.73 10.97 2.60
C LEU A 86 8.28 11.27 1.20
N ILE A 87 9.08 12.32 0.99
CA ILE A 87 9.69 12.63 -0.32
C ILE A 87 10.56 11.50 -0.88
N ASN A 88 11.01 10.57 -0.03
CA ASN A 88 11.83 9.41 -0.42
C ASN A 88 11.00 8.14 -0.71
N LEU A 89 9.68 8.26 -0.84
CA LEU A 89 8.79 7.14 -1.13
C LEU A 89 9.18 6.44 -2.45
N ALA A 90 9.15 5.11 -2.44
CA ALA A 90 9.36 4.30 -3.65
C ALA A 90 8.34 3.16 -3.76
N THR A 91 8.11 2.45 -2.66
CA THR A 91 7.08 1.41 -2.60
C THR A 91 6.31 1.48 -1.29
N ALA A 92 5.16 0.82 -1.25
CA ALA A 92 4.42 0.60 -0.02
C ALA A 92 3.74 -0.77 0.02
N THR A 93 3.44 -1.22 1.24
CA THR A 93 2.54 -2.36 1.48
C THR A 93 1.33 -1.90 2.28
N VAL A 94 0.16 -2.46 1.95
CA VAL A 94 -1.10 -2.16 2.63
C VAL A 94 -1.53 -3.36 3.47
N SER A 95 -1.83 -3.10 4.74
CA SER A 95 -2.37 -4.08 5.68
C SER A 95 -3.52 -3.43 6.47
N GLY A 96 -4.76 -3.73 6.09
CA GLY A 96 -5.94 -3.10 6.67
C GLY A 96 -5.94 -1.58 6.42
N THR A 97 -5.90 -0.80 7.50
CA THR A 97 -5.88 0.67 7.48
C THR A 97 -4.47 1.27 7.56
N THR A 98 -3.42 0.46 7.50
CA THR A 98 -2.03 0.94 7.58
C THR A 98 -1.28 0.70 6.27
N MET A 99 -0.71 1.77 5.73
CA MET A 99 0.25 1.76 4.64
C MET A 99 1.66 1.89 5.22
N ARG A 100 2.52 0.91 4.97
CA ARG A 100 3.95 0.98 5.27
C ARG A 100 4.68 1.48 4.04
N VAL A 101 5.38 2.60 4.16
CA VAL A 101 6.12 3.22 3.06
C VAL A 101 7.61 2.88 3.16
N LEU A 102 8.21 2.54 2.03
CA LEU A 102 9.60 2.15 1.90
C LEU A 102 10.30 3.04 0.85
N ASN A 103 11.57 3.31 1.07
CA ASN A 103 12.43 3.99 0.10
C ASN A 103 12.95 3.03 -0.99
N SER A 104 13.74 3.56 -1.92
CA SER A 104 14.33 2.80 -3.04
C SER A 104 15.24 1.64 -2.62
N SER A 105 15.82 1.71 -1.42
CA SER A 105 16.62 0.63 -0.84
C SER A 105 15.78 -0.45 -0.14
N GLY A 106 14.45 -0.33 -0.15
CA GLY A 106 13.55 -1.24 0.57
C GLY A 106 13.56 -1.04 2.09
N THR A 107 14.04 0.09 2.59
CA THR A 107 13.99 0.42 4.02
C THR A 107 12.68 1.11 4.34
N LYS A 108 12.00 0.70 5.41
CA LYS A 108 10.80 1.38 5.90
C LYS A 108 11.18 2.80 6.36
N ILE A 109 10.50 3.80 5.81
CA ILE A 109 10.68 5.22 6.15
C ILE A 109 9.52 5.81 6.94
N GLY A 110 8.35 5.18 6.92
CA GLY A 110 7.20 5.66 7.66
C GLY A 110 5.96 4.79 7.50
N THR A 111 4.87 5.26 8.09
CA THR A 111 3.53 4.68 7.92
C THR A 111 2.51 5.78 7.76
N LEU A 112 1.52 5.54 6.92
CA LEU A 112 0.32 6.37 6.80
C LEU A 112 -0.89 5.53 7.18
N SER A 113 -1.83 6.13 7.92
CA SER A 113 -3.09 5.49 8.31
C SER A 113 -4.24 6.09 7.53
N ARG A 114 -5.26 5.28 7.25
CA ARG A 114 -6.56 5.76 6.78
C ARG A 114 -7.36 6.42 7.90
#